data_AF-A0A183D152-F1
#
_entry.id   AF-A0A183D152-F1
#
_cell.length_a   1.000
_cell.length_b   1.000
_cell.length_c   1.000
_cell.angle_alpha   90.00
_cell.angle_beta   90.00
_cell.angle_gamma   90.00
#
_symmetry.space_group_name_H-M   'P 1'
#
loop_
_entity.id
_entity.type
_entity.pdbx_description
1 polymer ?
#
loop_
_entity_poly.entity_id
_entity_poly.type
_entity_poly.pdbx_seq_one_letter_code
_entity_poly.pdbx_strand_id
1 'polypeptide(L)'
;MNLFRKWKFVQEVDRYRTDLERLQTLHTNASEAASESDTQKRQLRDDLKEAKNREQRLLSDYSELEEENIGLQKQACFPVSNLRSAQVEFEAVKMEVKRLMDENDQLQADREEANKLTIVAQKHLEDALLNMQQERDQKLAYKKELELMRNAEHLQQLNTMLFGLQSNNEDDSQALKELESSFIAESNDFGKGRPSKGVDLFSEIHGDMPERLAELETKNDKLALKLKETEKDISYVIPVLKKLEVMSTPELDHTQLKQLSDDALKKIEQLIESTSKAGIGGKQYDLVKTDLRTAIMIAGENQAKLASAQDLMIAVADFLYRLYHQLVSTHGLETDKNAAEAMKKLRQYAKENAENEEYVQGNELFSFHLVVRFSDEGVESGTDTEGGRSPRLMLNLQRQIISPSFVKVLNEQLLSDQLDNVLTESDFRERIVPGNIWLLLQIRCLIVSVIADLVCKSE
;
A
#
# COMPACT_ATOMS: atom_id res chain seq x y z
N MET A 1 54.88 -101.75 62.16
CA MET A 1 53.48 -101.54 61.72
C MET A 1 52.82 -100.29 62.33
N ASN A 2 53.02 -99.97 63.62
CA ASN A 2 52.37 -98.82 64.29
C ASN A 2 52.83 -97.43 63.81
N LEU A 3 54.10 -97.25 63.44
CA LEU A 3 54.62 -95.96 62.93
C LEU A 3 54.00 -95.55 61.58
N PHE A 4 53.79 -96.49 60.66
CA PHE A 4 53.22 -96.20 59.34
C PHE A 4 51.75 -95.77 59.42
N ARG A 5 50.96 -96.43 60.29
CA ARG A 5 49.56 -96.01 60.55
C ARG A 5 49.51 -94.62 61.19
N LYS A 6 50.41 -94.32 62.13
CA LYS A 6 50.51 -93.00 62.76
C LYS A 6 50.89 -91.91 61.77
N TRP A 7 51.88 -92.16 60.90
CA TRP A 7 52.27 -91.23 59.83
C TRP A 7 51.12 -90.95 58.86
N LYS A 8 50.42 -92.00 58.39
CA LYS A 8 49.27 -91.85 57.48
C LYS A 8 48.13 -91.06 58.12
N PHE A 9 47.86 -91.29 59.41
CA PHE A 9 46.84 -90.52 60.14
C PHE A 9 47.22 -89.04 60.28
N VAL A 10 48.48 -88.73 60.62
CA VAL A 10 48.98 -87.34 60.70
C VAL A 10 48.86 -86.64 59.34
N GLN A 11 49.27 -87.31 58.26
CA GLN A 11 49.15 -86.76 56.90
C GLN A 11 47.70 -86.46 56.51
N GLU A 12 46.76 -87.35 56.86
CA GLU A 12 45.33 -87.14 56.58
C GLU A 12 44.77 -85.97 57.39
N VAL A 13 45.14 -85.86 58.68
CA VAL A 13 44.75 -84.73 59.54
C VAL A 13 45.30 -83.40 59.01
N ASP A 14 46.56 -83.35 58.59
CA ASP A 14 47.13 -82.14 57.98
C ASP A 14 46.42 -81.77 56.68
N ARG A 15 46.07 -82.76 55.85
CA ARG A 15 45.28 -82.52 54.62
C ARG A 15 43.91 -81.92 54.93
N TYR A 16 43.18 -82.50 55.89
CA TYR A 16 41.89 -81.95 56.33
C TYR A 16 42.03 -80.55 56.91
N ARG A 17 43.13 -80.25 57.61
CA ARG A 17 43.39 -78.92 58.16
C ARG A 17 43.64 -77.89 57.05
N THR A 18 44.46 -78.23 56.05
CA THR A 18 44.69 -77.36 54.89
C THR A 18 43.40 -77.15 54.07
N ASP A 19 42.60 -78.20 53.89
CA ASP A 19 41.31 -78.08 53.20
C ASP A 19 40.30 -77.23 53.98
N LEU A 20 40.28 -77.31 55.32
CA LEU A 20 39.47 -76.45 56.18
C LEU A 20 39.90 -74.98 56.07
N GLU A 21 41.20 -74.70 56.14
CA GLU A 21 41.76 -73.34 55.99
C GLU A 21 41.44 -72.77 54.59
N ARG A 22 41.53 -73.60 53.54
CA ARG A 22 41.12 -73.23 52.18
C ARG A 22 39.62 -72.95 52.07
N LEU A 23 38.78 -73.76 52.71
CA LEU A 23 37.33 -73.53 52.73
C LEU A 23 36.96 -72.28 53.53
N GLN A 24 37.64 -72.01 54.65
CA GLN A 24 37.45 -70.80 55.43
C GLN A 24 37.81 -69.54 54.63
N THR A 25 38.95 -69.55 53.92
CA THR A 25 39.34 -68.43 53.04
C THR A 25 38.38 -68.23 51.87
N LEU A 26 37.87 -69.31 51.27
CA LEU A 26 36.83 -69.20 50.24
C LEU A 26 35.52 -68.63 50.81
N HIS A 27 35.14 -69.04 52.01
CA HIS A 27 33.95 -68.52 52.67
C HIS A 27 34.07 -67.04 53.01
N THR A 28 35.22 -66.59 53.55
CA THR A 28 35.45 -65.16 53.83
C THR A 28 35.40 -64.34 52.54
N ASN A 29 36.08 -64.78 51.48
CA ASN A 29 36.08 -64.09 50.19
C ASN A 29 34.68 -64.03 49.57
N ALA A 30 33.91 -65.13 49.64
CA ALA A 30 32.54 -65.15 49.14
C ALA A 30 31.61 -64.23 49.97
N SER A 31 31.80 -64.16 51.29
CA SER A 31 31.05 -63.27 52.18
C SER A 31 31.38 -61.80 51.92
N GLU A 32 32.65 -61.47 51.67
CA GLU A 32 33.10 -60.12 51.30
C GLU A 32 32.53 -59.71 49.96
N ALA A 33 32.63 -60.56 48.94
CA ALA A 33 32.04 -60.31 47.61
C ALA A 33 30.50 -60.14 47.67
N ALA A 34 29.82 -60.89 48.54
CA ALA A 34 28.38 -60.71 48.76
C ALA A 34 28.06 -59.35 49.38
N SER A 35 28.83 -58.92 50.39
CA SER A 35 28.71 -57.60 51.02
C SER A 35 28.96 -56.47 50.01
N GLU A 36 30.00 -56.57 49.20
CA GLU A 36 30.30 -55.60 48.12
C GLU A 36 29.20 -55.56 47.06
N SER A 37 28.64 -56.71 46.67
CA SER A 37 27.51 -56.74 45.74
C SER A 37 26.28 -56.03 46.32
N ASP A 38 26.02 -56.19 47.62
CA ASP A 38 24.88 -55.56 48.28
C ASP A 38 25.07 -54.04 48.46
N THR A 39 26.30 -53.55 48.68
CA THR A 39 26.58 -52.11 48.68
C THR A 39 26.42 -51.52 47.27
N GLN A 40 26.90 -52.20 46.23
CA GLN A 40 26.69 -51.78 44.84
C GLN A 40 25.20 -51.74 44.46
N LYS A 41 24.41 -52.75 44.86
CA LYS A 41 22.95 -52.73 44.64
C LYS A 41 22.27 -51.56 45.33
N ARG A 42 22.70 -51.17 46.53
CA ARG A 42 22.15 -50.00 47.23
C ARG A 42 22.50 -48.72 46.49
N GLN A 43 23.77 -48.55 46.10
CA GLN A 43 24.22 -47.40 45.32
C GLN A 43 23.43 -47.26 44.02
N LEU A 44 23.28 -48.34 43.24
CA LEU A 44 22.53 -48.31 41.98
C LEU A 44 21.03 -47.98 42.19
N ARG A 45 20.44 -48.37 43.33
CA ARG A 45 19.05 -48.00 43.67
C ARG A 45 18.92 -46.52 43.99
N ASP A 46 19.90 -45.96 44.68
CA ASP A 46 19.92 -44.53 45.01
C ASP A 46 20.16 -43.70 43.75
N ASP A 47 21.09 -44.09 42.88
CA ASP A 47 21.35 -43.44 41.58
C ASP A 47 20.09 -43.48 40.69
N LEU A 48 19.40 -44.62 40.65
CA LEU A 48 18.13 -44.75 39.89
C LEU A 48 17.04 -43.83 40.45
N LYS A 49 16.96 -43.68 41.77
CA LYS A 49 15.99 -42.78 42.42
C LYS A 49 16.32 -41.32 42.11
N GLU A 50 17.59 -40.94 42.15
CA GLU A 50 18.03 -39.59 41.77
C GLU A 50 17.73 -39.29 40.30
N ALA A 51 18.04 -40.24 39.39
CA ALA A 51 17.75 -40.10 37.97
C ALA A 51 16.26 -39.88 37.71
N LYS A 52 15.38 -40.64 38.36
CA LYS A 52 13.92 -40.46 38.27
C LYS A 52 13.46 -39.10 38.79
N ASN A 53 14.00 -38.65 39.93
CA ASN A 53 13.66 -37.33 40.48
C ASN A 53 14.15 -36.19 39.57
N ARG A 54 15.28 -36.37 38.90
CA ARG A 54 15.79 -35.41 37.91
C ARG A 54 14.91 -35.38 36.67
N GLU A 55 14.55 -36.54 36.14
CA GLU A 55 13.64 -36.67 35.00
C GLU A 55 12.29 -36.02 35.29
N GLN A 56 11.70 -36.27 36.46
CA GLN A 56 10.44 -35.66 36.86
C GLN A 56 10.51 -34.13 36.93
N ARG A 57 11.62 -33.57 37.45
CA ARG A 57 11.83 -32.11 37.46
C ARG A 57 11.94 -31.56 36.04
N LEU A 58 12.76 -32.20 35.19
CA LEU A 58 12.89 -31.78 33.80
C LEU A 58 11.55 -31.82 33.06
N LEU A 59 10.72 -32.85 33.28
CA LEU A 59 9.38 -32.92 32.69
C LEU A 59 8.47 -31.78 33.15
N SER A 60 8.55 -31.38 34.42
CA SER A 60 7.84 -30.20 34.92
C SER A 60 8.30 -28.93 34.20
N ASP A 61 9.61 -28.70 34.14
CA ASP A 61 10.20 -27.54 33.47
C ASP A 61 9.82 -27.50 31.97
N TYR A 62 9.81 -28.66 31.29
CA TYR A 62 9.36 -28.76 29.91
C TYR A 62 7.89 -28.40 29.74
N SER A 63 7.02 -28.85 30.66
CA SER A 63 5.60 -28.50 30.64
C SER A 63 5.38 -26.99 30.83
N GLU A 64 6.12 -26.37 31.75
CA GLU A 64 6.06 -24.92 31.98
C GLU A 64 6.52 -24.13 30.74
N LEU A 65 7.62 -24.56 30.12
CA LEU A 65 8.12 -23.96 28.88
C LEU A 65 7.15 -24.14 27.71
N GLU A 66 6.45 -25.27 27.62
CA GLU A 66 5.44 -25.52 26.60
C GLU A 66 4.23 -24.58 26.79
N GLU A 67 3.77 -24.39 28.03
CA GLU A 67 2.70 -23.44 28.36
C GLU A 67 3.09 -21.99 28.03
N GLU A 68 4.31 -21.56 28.37
CA GLU A 68 4.83 -20.23 28.03
C GLU A 68 4.88 -20.05 26.50
N ASN A 69 5.38 -21.04 25.77
CA ASN A 69 5.46 -20.99 24.31
C ASN A 69 4.07 -20.88 23.67
N ILE A 70 3.09 -21.65 24.14
CA ILE A 70 1.69 -21.53 23.72
C ILE A 70 1.15 -20.13 24.04
N GLY A 71 1.49 -19.58 25.22
CA GLY A 71 1.13 -18.23 25.62
C GLY A 71 1.67 -17.16 24.67
N LEU A 72 2.97 -17.22 24.36
CA LEU A 72 3.63 -16.31 23.41
C LEU A 72 3.06 -16.45 22.00
N GLN A 73 2.80 -17.68 21.54
CA GLN A 73 2.21 -17.92 20.22
C GLN A 73 0.80 -17.34 20.11
N LYS A 74 -0.02 -17.43 21.17
CA LYS A 74 -1.34 -16.79 21.24
C LYS A 74 -1.22 -15.26 21.25
N GLN A 75 -0.29 -14.71 22.04
CA GLN A 75 -0.04 -13.27 22.10
C GLN A 75 0.47 -12.71 20.77
N ALA A 76 1.24 -13.47 20.00
CA ALA A 76 1.68 -13.07 18.66
C ALA A 76 0.58 -13.23 17.60
N CYS A 77 -0.24 -14.28 17.70
CA CYS A 77 -1.31 -14.55 16.73
C CYS A 77 -2.44 -13.49 16.79
N PHE A 78 -2.83 -13.07 17.99
CA PHE A 78 -3.92 -12.10 18.20
C PHE A 78 -3.72 -10.73 17.50
N PRO A 79 -2.57 -10.03 17.63
CA PRO A 79 -2.32 -8.79 16.92
C PRO A 79 -2.18 -9.02 15.41
N VAL A 80 -1.65 -10.16 14.96
CA VAL A 80 -1.61 -10.50 13.53
C VAL A 80 -3.02 -10.65 12.96
N SER A 81 -3.93 -11.31 13.67
CA SER A 81 -5.34 -11.40 13.24
C SER A 81 -6.03 -10.03 13.25
N ASN A 82 -5.78 -9.20 14.26
CA ASN A 82 -6.38 -7.87 14.35
C ASN A 82 -5.86 -6.93 13.25
N LEU A 83 -4.55 -6.94 12.98
CA LEU A 83 -3.95 -6.17 11.91
C LEU A 83 -4.49 -6.61 10.54
N ARG A 84 -4.69 -7.91 10.34
CA ARG A 84 -5.29 -8.42 9.11
C ARG A 84 -6.75 -7.98 8.96
N SER A 85 -7.54 -7.95 10.05
CA SER A 85 -8.89 -7.38 10.02
C SER A 85 -8.87 -5.90 9.66
N ALA A 86 -8.03 -5.12 10.34
CA ALA A 86 -7.87 -3.69 10.08
C ALA A 86 -7.40 -3.41 8.64
N GLN A 87 -6.53 -4.26 8.07
CA GLN A 87 -6.09 -4.17 6.68
C GLN A 87 -7.25 -4.39 5.70
N VAL A 88 -8.11 -5.38 5.96
CA VAL A 88 -9.31 -5.63 5.12
C VAL A 88 -10.28 -4.45 5.20
N GLU A 89 -10.49 -3.90 6.40
CA GLU A 89 -11.32 -2.71 6.60
C GLU A 89 -10.75 -1.49 5.87
N PHE A 90 -9.43 -1.29 5.90
CA PHE A 90 -8.77 -0.20 5.18
C PHE A 90 -8.95 -0.33 3.66
N GLU A 91 -8.73 -1.52 3.08
CA GLU A 91 -8.96 -1.73 1.65
C GLU A 91 -10.44 -1.53 1.26
N ALA A 92 -11.38 -1.91 2.12
CA ALA A 92 -12.80 -1.65 1.89
C ALA A 92 -13.12 -0.14 1.85
N VAL A 93 -12.61 0.63 2.81
CA VAL A 93 -12.79 2.10 2.84
C VAL A 93 -12.12 2.76 1.63
N LYS A 94 -10.93 2.30 1.24
CA LYS A 94 -10.22 2.80 0.06
C LYS A 94 -11.01 2.55 -1.23
N MET A 95 -11.66 1.40 -1.37
CA MET A 95 -12.56 1.15 -2.50
C MET A 95 -13.76 2.11 -2.49
N GLU A 96 -14.35 2.39 -1.32
CA GLU A 96 -15.46 3.33 -1.21
C GLU A 96 -15.04 4.77 -1.51
N VAL A 97 -13.86 5.20 -1.06
CA VAL A 97 -13.30 6.52 -1.43
C VAL A 97 -13.13 6.63 -2.94
N LYS A 98 -12.58 5.61 -3.60
CA LYS A 98 -12.47 5.62 -5.07
C LYS A 98 -13.84 5.73 -5.73
N ARG A 99 -14.83 4.95 -5.28
CA ARG A 99 -16.20 5.01 -5.80
C ARG A 99 -16.81 6.41 -5.65
N LEU A 100 -16.60 7.07 -4.51
CA LEU A 100 -17.07 8.42 -4.24
C LEU A 100 -16.32 9.48 -5.09
N MET A 101 -15.03 9.28 -5.35
CA MET A 101 -14.27 10.14 -6.26
C MET A 101 -14.82 10.04 -7.69
N ASP A 102 -15.05 8.82 -8.19
CA ASP A 102 -15.63 8.59 -9.51
C ASP A 102 -17.04 9.21 -9.62
N GLU A 103 -17.86 9.11 -8.56
CA GLU A 103 -19.17 9.75 -8.49
C GLU A 103 -19.08 11.28 -8.52
N ASN A 104 -18.10 11.87 -7.82
CA ASN A 104 -17.87 13.31 -7.81
C ASN A 104 -17.40 13.82 -9.19
N ASP A 105 -16.51 13.09 -9.86
CA ASP A 105 -16.04 13.41 -11.20
C ASP A 105 -17.20 13.39 -12.21
N GLN A 106 -18.10 12.39 -12.10
CA GLN A 106 -19.31 12.34 -12.92
C GLN A 106 -20.23 13.53 -12.64
N LEU A 107 -20.49 13.86 -11.38
CA LEU A 107 -21.30 15.02 -11.00
C LEU A 107 -20.70 16.33 -11.49
N GLN A 108 -19.37 16.44 -11.50
CA GLN A 108 -18.68 17.61 -12.03
C GLN A 108 -18.84 17.72 -13.55
N ALA A 109 -18.74 16.61 -14.28
CA ALA A 109 -19.01 16.58 -15.72
C ALA A 109 -20.45 17.00 -16.05
N ASP A 110 -21.43 16.45 -15.31
CA ASP A 110 -22.85 16.80 -15.46
C ASP A 110 -23.10 18.29 -15.17
N ARG A 111 -22.44 18.84 -14.14
CA ARG A 111 -22.50 20.27 -13.81
C ARG A 111 -21.93 21.14 -14.93
N GLU A 112 -20.81 20.75 -15.53
CA GLU A 112 -20.22 21.48 -16.65
C GLU A 112 -21.11 21.45 -17.89
N GLU A 113 -21.77 20.33 -18.17
CA GLU A 113 -22.76 20.22 -19.24
C GLU A 113 -23.97 21.13 -18.98
N ALA A 114 -24.53 21.11 -17.77
CA ALA A 114 -25.63 21.97 -17.37
C ALA A 114 -25.28 23.48 -17.50
N ASN A 115 -24.04 23.85 -17.14
CA ASN A 115 -23.54 25.21 -17.33
C ASN A 115 -23.47 25.58 -18.81
N LYS A 116 -22.96 24.70 -19.68
CA LYS A 116 -22.93 24.93 -21.14
C LYS A 116 -24.33 25.15 -21.70
N LEU A 117 -25.30 24.33 -21.29
CA LEU A 117 -26.71 24.49 -21.68
C LEU A 117 -27.30 25.82 -21.20
N THR A 118 -26.94 26.26 -20.00
CA THR A 118 -27.38 27.55 -19.45
C THR A 118 -26.85 28.71 -20.26
N ILE A 119 -25.56 28.68 -20.66
CA ILE A 119 -24.95 29.71 -21.52
C ILE A 119 -25.65 29.76 -22.89
N VAL A 120 -25.94 28.59 -23.47
CA VAL A 120 -26.67 28.51 -24.75
C VAL A 120 -28.08 29.10 -24.62
N ALA A 121 -28.80 28.78 -23.55
CA ALA A 121 -30.13 29.33 -23.28
C ALA A 121 -30.10 30.86 -23.09
N GLN A 122 -29.09 31.38 -22.37
CA GLN A 122 -28.88 32.83 -22.22
C GLN A 122 -28.62 33.51 -23.55
N LYS A 123 -27.75 32.96 -24.39
CA LYS A 123 -27.46 33.49 -25.72
C LYS A 123 -28.71 33.50 -26.62
N HIS A 124 -29.50 32.43 -26.60
CA HIS A 124 -30.76 32.41 -27.35
C HIS A 124 -31.74 33.48 -26.88
N LEU A 125 -31.77 33.78 -25.58
CA LEU A 125 -32.58 34.86 -25.04
C LEU A 125 -32.07 36.23 -25.49
N GLU A 126 -30.75 36.45 -25.48
CA GLU A 126 -30.12 37.69 -25.98
C GLU A 126 -30.42 37.91 -27.48
N ASP A 127 -30.26 36.88 -28.32
CA ASP A 127 -30.56 36.93 -29.75
C ASP A 127 -32.05 37.25 -30.00
N ALA A 128 -32.96 36.66 -29.21
CA ALA A 128 -34.39 36.94 -29.31
C ALA A 128 -34.71 38.41 -28.92
N LEU A 129 -34.07 38.93 -27.87
CA LEU A 129 -34.23 40.33 -27.45
C LEU A 129 -33.71 41.30 -28.53
N LEU A 130 -32.54 41.01 -29.11
CA LEU A 130 -31.96 41.81 -30.19
C LEU A 130 -32.88 41.82 -31.43
N ASN A 131 -33.42 40.67 -31.81
CA ASN A 131 -34.38 40.57 -32.92
C ASN A 131 -35.63 41.41 -32.65
N MET A 132 -36.19 41.36 -31.43
CA MET A 132 -37.33 42.22 -31.07
C MET A 132 -36.99 43.71 -31.15
N GLN A 133 -35.77 44.10 -30.75
CA GLN A 133 -35.33 45.49 -30.85
C GLN A 133 -35.24 45.91 -32.32
N GLN A 134 -34.63 45.09 -33.18
CA GLN A 134 -34.55 45.36 -34.62
C GLN A 134 -35.94 45.48 -35.25
N GLU A 135 -36.91 44.63 -34.89
CA GLU A 135 -38.30 44.75 -35.37
C GLU A 135 -38.96 46.06 -34.93
N ARG A 136 -38.71 46.51 -33.69
CA ARG A 136 -39.22 47.80 -33.19
C ARG A 136 -38.62 48.97 -33.98
N ASP A 137 -37.31 48.92 -34.24
CA ASP A 137 -36.61 49.95 -35.02
C ASP A 137 -37.10 49.99 -36.46
N GLN A 138 -37.31 48.83 -37.10
CA GLN A 138 -37.92 48.73 -38.42
C GLN A 138 -39.36 49.30 -38.44
N LYS A 139 -40.19 48.94 -37.46
CA LYS A 139 -41.55 49.50 -37.33
C LYS A 139 -41.54 51.02 -37.16
N LEU A 140 -40.59 51.55 -36.37
CA LEU A 140 -40.42 53.00 -36.22
C LEU A 140 -39.95 53.66 -37.52
N ALA A 141 -39.05 53.03 -38.27
CA ALA A 141 -38.60 53.51 -39.57
C ALA A 141 -39.76 53.60 -40.57
N TYR A 142 -40.53 52.51 -40.73
CA TYR A 142 -41.73 52.51 -41.58
C TYR A 142 -42.76 53.55 -41.14
N LYS A 143 -42.95 53.72 -39.82
CA LYS A 143 -43.84 54.76 -39.31
C LYS A 143 -43.37 56.16 -39.69
N LYS A 144 -42.07 56.46 -39.62
CA LYS A 144 -41.51 57.74 -40.06
C LYS A 144 -41.70 57.96 -41.56
N GLU A 145 -41.49 56.93 -42.39
CA GLU A 145 -41.70 57.01 -43.83
C GLU A 145 -43.17 57.28 -44.18
N LEU A 146 -44.11 56.61 -43.51
CA LEU A 146 -45.55 56.88 -43.65
C LEU A 146 -45.93 58.32 -43.23
N GLU A 147 -45.36 58.82 -42.13
CA GLU A 147 -45.57 60.21 -41.69
C GLU A 147 -45.04 61.22 -42.72
N LEU A 148 -43.87 60.95 -43.32
CA LEU A 148 -43.30 61.77 -44.39
C LEU A 148 -44.20 61.78 -45.63
N MET A 149 -44.72 60.62 -46.04
CA MET A 149 -45.68 60.52 -47.15
C MET A 149 -46.96 61.28 -46.85
N ARG A 150 -47.53 61.12 -45.65
CA ARG A 150 -48.72 61.86 -45.21
C ARG A 150 -48.48 63.38 -45.20
N ASN A 151 -47.33 63.82 -44.71
CA ASN A 151 -46.95 65.25 -44.74
C ASN A 151 -46.77 65.78 -46.17
N ALA A 152 -46.19 64.97 -47.07
CA ALA A 152 -46.10 65.31 -48.48
C ALA A 152 -47.48 65.40 -49.15
N GLU A 153 -48.39 64.47 -48.83
CA GLU A 153 -49.79 64.49 -49.27
C GLU A 153 -50.52 65.74 -48.73
N HIS A 154 -50.37 66.08 -47.45
CA HIS A 154 -50.95 67.31 -46.87
C HIS A 154 -50.43 68.57 -47.55
N LEU A 155 -49.12 68.65 -47.84
CA LEU A 155 -48.54 69.77 -48.59
C LEU A 155 -49.05 69.82 -50.03
N GLN A 156 -49.23 68.67 -50.69
CA GLN A 156 -49.85 68.59 -52.00
C GLN A 156 -51.32 69.03 -51.97
N GLN A 157 -52.08 68.64 -50.95
CA GLN A 157 -53.47 69.08 -50.72
C GLN A 157 -53.54 70.59 -50.47
N LEU A 158 -52.64 71.15 -49.64
CA LEU A 158 -52.53 72.59 -49.42
C LEU A 158 -52.16 73.35 -50.70
N ASN A 159 -51.19 72.86 -51.48
CA ASN A 159 -50.86 73.45 -52.78
C ASN A 159 -52.04 73.38 -53.75
N THR A 160 -52.82 72.29 -53.71
CA THR A 160 -54.03 72.13 -54.53
C THR A 160 -55.13 73.11 -54.10
N MET A 161 -55.35 73.29 -52.80
CA MET A 161 -56.29 74.29 -52.26
C MET A 161 -55.86 75.73 -52.56
N LEU A 162 -54.56 76.04 -52.43
CA LEU A 162 -54.00 77.35 -52.77
C LEU A 162 -54.18 77.68 -54.26
N PHE A 163 -53.96 76.69 -55.14
CA PHE A 163 -54.20 76.84 -56.57
C PHE A 163 -55.70 76.99 -56.90
N GLY A 164 -56.57 76.31 -56.15
CA GLY A 164 -58.03 76.49 -56.21
C GLY A 164 -58.47 77.90 -55.82
N LEU A 165 -57.88 78.49 -54.78
CA LEU A 165 -58.15 79.87 -54.33
C LEU A 165 -57.63 80.93 -55.32
N GLN A 166 -56.56 80.64 -56.07
CA GLN A 166 -56.05 81.56 -57.10
C GLN A 166 -56.84 81.54 -58.41
N SER A 167 -57.72 80.54 -58.62
CA SER A 167 -58.46 80.38 -59.88
C SER A 167 -59.93 80.81 -59.85
N ASN A 168 -60.57 81.03 -58.70
CA ASN A 168 -62.00 81.39 -58.67
C ASN A 168 -62.31 82.49 -57.66
N ASN A 169 -62.74 83.64 -58.21
CA ASN A 169 -63.61 84.57 -57.51
C ASN A 169 -65.02 83.96 -57.45
N GLU A 170 -65.68 84.10 -56.30
CA GLU A 170 -67.07 83.68 -56.01
C GLU A 170 -67.26 82.21 -55.59
N ASP A 171 -67.00 81.88 -54.31
CA ASP A 171 -67.85 80.98 -53.49
C ASP A 171 -67.32 80.80 -52.05
N ASP A 172 -67.00 81.90 -51.37
CA ASP A 172 -66.39 81.89 -50.02
C ASP A 172 -67.32 81.38 -48.89
N SER A 173 -68.59 81.06 -49.16
CA SER A 173 -69.57 80.74 -48.11
C SER A 173 -69.74 79.24 -47.82
N GLN A 174 -69.29 78.35 -48.72
CA GLN A 174 -69.44 76.89 -48.54
C GLN A 174 -68.17 76.21 -47.98
N ALA A 175 -66.97 76.68 -48.35
CA ALA A 175 -65.70 76.12 -47.87
C ALA A 175 -65.47 76.36 -46.36
N LEU A 176 -66.02 77.45 -45.81
CA LEU A 176 -65.91 77.81 -44.38
C LEU A 176 -66.69 76.84 -43.45
N LYS A 177 -67.75 76.19 -43.93
CA LYS A 177 -68.56 75.25 -43.13
C LYS A 177 -67.98 73.85 -43.04
N GLU A 178 -67.26 73.39 -44.06
CA GLU A 178 -66.58 72.08 -44.02
C GLU A 178 -65.32 72.14 -43.13
N LEU A 179 -64.60 73.26 -43.15
CA LEU A 179 -63.43 73.51 -42.30
C LEU A 179 -63.77 73.54 -40.80
N GLU A 180 -64.94 74.06 -40.43
CA GLU A 180 -65.43 74.08 -39.04
C GLU A 180 -65.78 72.66 -38.55
N SER A 181 -66.25 71.78 -39.45
CA SER A 181 -66.59 70.39 -39.13
C SER A 181 -65.38 69.47 -38.96
N SER A 182 -64.26 69.75 -39.65
CA SER A 182 -63.00 69.02 -39.46
C SER A 182 -62.23 69.45 -38.22
N PHE A 183 -62.38 70.70 -37.76
CA PHE A 183 -61.64 71.23 -36.61
C PHE A 183 -62.18 70.74 -35.25
N ILE A 184 -63.46 70.35 -35.17
CA ILE A 184 -64.08 69.90 -33.91
C ILE A 184 -63.82 68.41 -33.62
N ALA A 185 -63.53 67.58 -34.64
CA ALA A 185 -63.40 66.13 -34.49
C ALA A 185 -62.02 65.65 -33.98
N GLU A 186 -60.94 66.44 -34.10
CA GLU A 186 -59.59 66.05 -33.65
C GLU A 186 -59.27 66.48 -32.20
N SER A 187 -60.20 67.13 -31.50
CA SER A 187 -59.99 67.61 -30.12
C SER A 187 -60.02 66.52 -29.04
N ASN A 188 -60.21 65.25 -29.39
CA ASN A 188 -60.40 64.16 -28.43
C ASN A 188 -59.35 63.04 -28.42
N ASP A 189 -58.24 63.13 -29.17
CA ASP A 189 -57.23 62.04 -29.14
C ASP A 189 -55.77 62.48 -29.35
N PHE A 190 -55.32 63.51 -28.64
CA PHE A 190 -53.88 63.79 -28.51
C PHE A 190 -53.49 64.19 -27.09
N GLY A 191 -53.87 63.35 -26.13
CA GLY A 191 -53.15 63.23 -24.86
C GLY A 191 -51.79 62.56 -25.06
N LYS A 192 -50.92 63.17 -25.87
CA LYS A 192 -49.49 62.86 -25.90
C LYS A 192 -48.69 64.11 -25.63
N GLY A 193 -47.72 63.94 -24.74
CA GLY A 193 -46.37 64.35 -25.09
C GLY A 193 -46.16 65.86 -25.16
N ARG A 194 -45.93 66.41 -23.98
CA ARG A 194 -45.04 67.54 -23.71
C ARG A 194 -44.01 67.84 -24.83
N PRO A 195 -43.82 69.12 -25.21
CA PRO A 195 -42.92 69.54 -26.28
C PRO A 195 -41.44 69.57 -25.89
N SER A 196 -40.63 69.54 -26.95
CA SER A 196 -39.17 69.58 -27.05
C SER A 196 -38.53 70.82 -26.40
N LYS A 197 -37.42 70.59 -25.71
CA LYS A 197 -36.55 71.56 -25.01
C LYS A 197 -35.79 72.46 -26.00
N GLY A 198 -35.78 73.76 -25.71
CA GLY A 198 -34.77 74.69 -26.22
C GLY A 198 -33.40 74.40 -25.62
N VAL A 199 -32.36 74.64 -26.43
CA VAL A 199 -30.95 74.58 -26.05
C VAL A 199 -30.62 75.88 -25.31
N ASP A 200 -30.67 75.83 -23.98
CA ASP A 200 -30.36 76.92 -23.07
C ASP A 200 -28.85 76.91 -22.74
N LEU A 201 -28.24 78.05 -22.36
CA LEU A 201 -26.82 78.17 -21.99
C LEU A 201 -26.41 77.27 -20.79
N PHE A 202 -27.39 76.75 -20.07
CA PHE A 202 -27.23 75.71 -19.06
C PHE A 202 -26.92 74.32 -19.64
N SER A 203 -27.16 74.08 -20.93
CA SER A 203 -26.95 72.79 -21.62
C SER A 203 -25.48 72.49 -21.91
N GLU A 204 -24.59 73.49 -21.85
CA GLU A 204 -23.15 73.31 -22.05
C GLU A 204 -22.43 73.06 -20.71
N ILE A 205 -22.86 73.74 -19.64
CA ILE A 205 -22.41 73.47 -18.26
C ILE A 205 -23.03 72.17 -17.71
N HIS A 206 -24.24 71.80 -18.18
CA HIS A 206 -24.87 70.50 -17.92
C HIS A 206 -24.70 69.49 -19.06
N GLY A 207 -23.91 69.77 -20.10
CA GLY A 207 -23.73 68.82 -21.21
C GLY A 207 -22.85 67.65 -20.80
N ASP A 208 -21.80 67.94 -20.03
CA ASP A 208 -20.85 66.97 -19.51
C ASP A 208 -21.25 66.44 -18.11
N MET A 209 -22.09 67.16 -17.36
CA MET A 209 -22.52 66.72 -16.01
C MET A 209 -23.29 65.39 -15.95
N PRO A 210 -24.27 65.07 -16.82
CA PRO A 210 -24.99 63.80 -16.78
C PRO A 210 -24.13 62.64 -17.24
N GLU A 211 -23.21 62.85 -18.20
CA GLU A 211 -22.24 61.84 -18.62
C GLU A 211 -21.20 61.59 -17.52
N ARG A 212 -20.70 62.66 -16.89
CA ARG A 212 -19.78 62.57 -15.75
C ARG A 212 -20.46 62.05 -14.48
N LEU A 213 -21.76 62.31 -14.28
CA LEU A 213 -22.59 61.69 -13.24
C LEU A 213 -22.78 60.20 -13.52
N ALA A 214 -23.07 59.79 -14.75
CA ALA A 214 -23.16 58.38 -15.12
C ALA A 214 -21.80 57.67 -14.98
N GLU A 215 -20.69 58.34 -15.31
CA GLU A 215 -19.35 57.84 -15.04
C GLU A 215 -19.05 57.74 -13.53
N LEU A 216 -19.49 58.71 -12.75
CA LEU A 216 -19.34 58.71 -11.29
C LEU A 216 -20.22 57.63 -10.65
N GLU A 217 -21.44 57.44 -11.13
CA GLU A 217 -22.36 56.37 -10.71
C GLU A 217 -21.78 55.00 -11.06
N THR A 218 -21.28 54.79 -12.28
CA THR A 218 -20.62 53.52 -12.65
C THR A 218 -19.32 53.30 -11.89
N LYS A 219 -18.54 54.35 -11.58
CA LYS A 219 -17.36 54.25 -10.70
C LYS A 219 -17.78 53.94 -9.26
N ASN A 220 -18.89 54.50 -8.79
CA ASN A 220 -19.44 54.25 -7.45
C ASN A 220 -19.97 52.81 -7.36
N ASP A 221 -20.67 52.30 -8.37
CA ASP A 221 -21.13 50.92 -8.46
C ASP A 221 -19.96 49.94 -8.48
N LYS A 222 -18.91 50.25 -9.25
CA LYS A 222 -17.66 49.47 -9.27
C LYS A 222 -16.95 49.50 -7.91
N LEU A 223 -16.93 50.65 -7.23
CA LEU A 223 -16.35 50.77 -5.89
C LEU A 223 -17.20 50.00 -4.86
N ALA A 224 -18.53 50.06 -4.94
CA ALA A 224 -19.44 49.32 -4.08
C ALA A 224 -19.29 47.80 -4.28
N LEU A 225 -19.11 47.35 -5.52
CA LEU A 225 -18.79 45.94 -5.84
C LEU A 225 -17.45 45.52 -5.23
N LYS A 226 -16.41 46.34 -5.40
CA LYS A 226 -15.10 46.07 -4.79
C LYS A 226 -15.16 46.08 -3.26
N LEU A 227 -15.92 46.99 -2.66
CA LEU A 227 -16.10 47.06 -1.21
C LEU A 227 -16.80 45.79 -0.71
N LYS A 228 -17.86 45.34 -1.38
CA LYS A 228 -18.56 44.09 -1.07
C LYS A 228 -17.67 42.85 -1.24
N GLU A 229 -16.80 42.84 -2.25
CA GLU A 229 -15.82 41.78 -2.45
C GLU A 229 -14.78 41.77 -1.33
N THR A 230 -14.24 42.93 -0.94
CA THR A 230 -13.32 43.04 0.19
C THR A 230 -13.97 42.71 1.55
N GLU A 231 -15.25 43.04 1.76
CA GLU A 231 -16.01 42.62 2.95
C GLU A 231 -16.17 41.10 3.01
N LYS A 232 -16.40 40.46 1.86
CA LYS A 232 -16.46 39.00 1.75
C LYS A 232 -15.09 38.38 2.04
N ASP A 233 -14.00 38.95 1.55
CA ASP A 233 -12.64 38.49 1.85
C ASP A 233 -12.31 38.60 3.34
N ILE A 234 -12.69 39.71 3.98
CA ILE A 234 -12.58 39.90 5.43
C ILE A 234 -13.40 38.84 6.19
N SER A 235 -14.58 38.47 5.70
CA SER A 235 -15.41 37.40 6.27
C SER A 235 -14.71 36.03 6.29
N TYR A 236 -13.86 35.73 5.31
CA TYR A 236 -13.05 34.50 5.29
C TYR A 236 -11.86 34.53 6.26
N VAL A 237 -11.31 35.72 6.53
CA VAL A 237 -10.14 35.90 7.41
C VAL A 237 -10.53 35.87 8.90
N ILE A 238 -11.70 36.41 9.25
CA ILE A 238 -12.23 36.47 10.63
C ILE A 238 -12.22 35.11 11.36
N PRO A 239 -12.71 33.99 10.77
CA PRO A 239 -12.65 32.67 11.39
C PRO A 239 -11.23 32.18 11.66
N VAL A 240 -10.28 32.48 10.77
CA VAL A 240 -8.88 32.09 10.91
C VAL A 240 -8.23 32.84 12.08
N LEU A 241 -8.47 34.15 12.18
CA LEU A 241 -7.99 34.99 13.29
C LEU A 241 -8.58 34.56 14.64
N LYS A 242 -9.86 34.15 14.66
CA LYS A 242 -10.52 33.60 15.85
C LYS A 242 -9.91 32.25 16.26
N LYS A 243 -9.62 31.38 15.29
CA LYS A 243 -9.02 30.06 15.54
C LYS A 243 -7.56 30.14 16.00
N LEU A 244 -6.86 31.21 15.63
CA LEU A 244 -5.51 31.54 16.09
C LEU A 244 -5.51 32.33 17.41
N GLU A 245 -6.68 32.56 18.02
CA GLU A 245 -6.86 33.32 19.27
C GLU A 245 -6.19 34.71 19.24
N VAL A 246 -6.29 35.42 18.12
CA VAL A 246 -5.69 36.76 17.97
C VAL A 246 -6.77 37.85 18.03
N MET A 247 -8.06 37.51 17.96
CA MET A 247 -9.15 38.47 17.78
C MET A 247 -10.17 38.42 18.92
N SER A 248 -10.52 39.59 19.50
CA SER A 248 -11.41 39.71 20.68
C SER A 248 -12.68 40.55 20.46
N THR A 249 -12.85 41.26 19.32
CA THR A 249 -14.04 42.10 19.05
C THR A 249 -14.52 41.98 17.59
N PRO A 250 -15.84 42.16 17.32
CA PRO A 250 -16.44 41.96 15.98
C PRO A 250 -16.42 43.19 15.04
N GLU A 251 -16.10 44.39 15.53
CA GLU A 251 -15.93 45.61 14.71
C GLU A 251 -14.47 46.03 14.75
N LEU A 252 -13.83 46.12 13.57
CA LEU A 252 -12.40 46.38 13.42
C LEU A 252 -12.17 47.41 12.32
N ASP A 253 -11.38 48.44 12.62
CA ASP A 253 -10.87 49.38 11.61
C ASP A 253 -9.75 48.72 10.77
N HIS A 254 -9.53 49.18 9.54
CA HIS A 254 -8.55 48.62 8.60
C HIS A 254 -7.13 48.55 9.20
N THR A 255 -6.78 49.53 10.03
CA THR A 255 -5.51 49.60 10.74
C THR A 255 -5.35 48.48 11.79
N GLN A 256 -6.44 48.12 12.46
CA GLN A 256 -6.46 47.07 13.49
C GLN A 256 -6.45 45.67 12.85
N LEU A 257 -7.17 45.49 11.73
CA LEU A 257 -7.16 44.23 10.98
C LEU A 257 -5.77 43.89 10.44
N LYS A 258 -5.03 44.91 9.96
CA LYS A 258 -3.65 44.73 9.50
C LYS A 258 -2.71 44.26 10.61
N GLN A 259 -2.80 44.87 11.80
CA GLN A 259 -2.02 44.44 12.97
C GLN A 259 -2.35 43.01 13.41
N LEU A 260 -3.64 42.63 13.39
CA LEU A 260 -4.07 41.27 13.71
C LEU A 260 -3.57 40.24 12.70
N SER A 261 -3.51 40.61 11.41
CA SER A 261 -2.94 39.78 10.36
C SER A 261 -1.44 39.58 10.56
N ASP A 262 -0.71 40.63 10.93
CA ASP A 262 0.74 40.54 11.20
C ASP A 262 1.02 39.67 12.45
N ASP A 263 0.19 39.77 13.49
CA ASP A 263 0.31 38.93 14.69
C ASP A 263 -0.09 37.47 14.43
N ALA A 264 -1.06 37.22 13.55
CA ALA A 264 -1.39 35.88 13.09
C ALA A 264 -0.25 35.25 12.29
N LEU A 265 0.41 36.01 11.41
CA LEU A 265 1.58 35.55 10.67
C LEU A 265 2.73 35.19 11.62
N LYS A 266 3.03 36.01 12.63
CA LYS A 266 4.05 35.69 13.65
C LYS A 266 3.70 34.43 14.44
N LYS A 267 2.43 34.22 14.80
CA LYS A 267 1.98 32.98 15.48
C LYS A 267 2.14 31.76 14.57
N ILE A 268 1.82 31.88 13.29
CA ILE A 268 2.01 30.80 12.30
C ILE A 268 3.51 30.49 12.15
N GLU A 269 4.37 31.49 12.05
CA GLU A 269 5.82 31.29 11.99
C GLU A 269 6.34 30.60 13.27
N GLN A 270 5.86 30.98 14.45
CA GLN A 270 6.20 30.30 15.70
C GLN A 270 5.68 28.85 15.76
N LEU A 271 4.50 28.56 15.21
CA LEU A 271 3.98 27.20 15.08
C LEU A 271 4.78 26.36 14.08
N ILE A 272 5.26 26.94 12.99
CA ILE A 272 6.12 26.26 12.02
C ILE A 272 7.49 25.97 12.66
N GLU A 273 8.08 26.94 13.36
CA GLU A 273 9.36 26.84 14.05
C GLU A 273 9.30 25.82 15.22
N SER A 274 8.17 25.71 15.91
CA SER A 274 7.96 24.68 16.94
C SER A 274 7.68 23.30 16.35
N THR A 275 7.04 23.22 15.18
CA THR A 275 6.83 21.97 14.44
C THR A 275 8.13 21.45 13.82
N SER A 276 9.02 22.32 13.34
CA SER A 276 10.33 21.92 12.83
C SER A 276 11.28 21.43 13.94
N LYS A 277 11.14 21.96 15.16
CA LYS A 277 11.85 21.49 16.36
C LYS A 277 11.26 20.20 16.93
N ALA A 278 9.97 19.95 16.72
CA ALA A 278 9.33 18.69 17.02
C ALA A 278 9.52 17.72 15.83
N GLY A 279 10.65 17.02 15.78
CA GLY A 279 10.99 15.98 14.77
C GLY A 279 10.07 14.75 14.74
N ILE A 280 8.75 14.94 14.79
CA ILE A 280 7.71 13.92 14.81
C ILE A 280 7.64 13.21 13.46
N GLY A 281 7.84 13.93 12.34
CA GLY A 281 7.90 13.34 11.00
C GLY A 281 9.16 12.50 10.76
N GLY A 282 10.32 12.96 11.25
CA GLY A 282 11.58 12.21 11.13
C GLY A 282 11.56 10.91 11.94
N LYS A 283 11.07 10.96 13.18
CA LYS A 283 10.96 9.76 14.04
C LYS A 283 9.99 8.71 13.49
N GLN A 284 8.87 9.13 12.90
CA GLN A 284 7.91 8.23 12.26
C GLN A 284 8.49 7.59 10.99
N TYR A 285 9.20 8.37 10.17
CA TYR A 285 9.89 7.85 8.99
C TYR A 285 11.00 6.85 9.36
N ASP A 286 11.80 7.16 10.39
CA ASP A 286 12.85 6.27 10.89
C ASP A 286 12.25 4.97 11.44
N LEU A 287 11.11 5.04 12.14
CA LEU A 287 10.40 3.86 12.66
C LEU A 287 9.90 2.94 11.53
N VAL A 288 9.21 3.52 10.54
CA VAL A 288 8.72 2.76 9.36
C VAL A 288 9.88 2.17 8.57
N LYS A 289 11.00 2.89 8.48
CA LYS A 289 12.22 2.40 7.84
C LYS A 289 12.84 1.22 8.60
N THR A 290 12.85 1.25 9.94
CA THR A 290 13.31 0.11 10.75
C THR A 290 12.39 -1.11 10.66
N ASP A 291 11.07 -0.89 10.62
CA ASP A 291 10.08 -1.96 10.47
C ASP A 291 10.20 -2.62 9.10
N LEU A 292 10.36 -1.82 8.03
CA LEU A 292 10.58 -2.30 6.68
C LEU A 292 11.88 -3.12 6.56
N ARG A 293 12.98 -2.64 7.16
CA ARG A 293 14.25 -3.40 7.22
C ARG A 293 14.03 -4.75 7.90
N THR A 294 13.36 -4.78 9.05
CA THR A 294 13.10 -6.01 9.80
C THR A 294 12.25 -6.99 8.99
N ALA A 295 11.20 -6.50 8.31
CA ALA A 295 10.36 -7.31 7.44
C ALA A 295 11.16 -7.92 6.26
N ILE A 296 12.03 -7.12 5.62
CA ILE A 296 12.90 -7.59 4.53
C ILE A 296 13.87 -8.67 5.02
N MET A 297 14.48 -8.48 6.19
CA MET A 297 15.39 -9.47 6.79
C MET A 297 14.70 -10.80 7.07
N ILE A 298 13.50 -10.77 7.69
CA ILE A 298 12.72 -11.97 7.98
C ILE A 298 12.29 -12.67 6.68
N ALA A 299 11.84 -11.90 5.68
CA ALA A 299 11.45 -12.44 4.39
C ALA A 299 12.64 -13.08 3.66
N GLY A 300 13.80 -12.44 3.67
CA GLY A 300 15.05 -12.98 3.13
C GLY A 300 15.49 -14.25 3.86
N GLU A 301 15.42 -14.27 5.19
CA GLU A 301 15.81 -15.43 5.99
C GLU A 301 14.91 -16.64 5.67
N ASN A 302 13.60 -16.41 5.55
CA ASN A 302 12.65 -17.45 5.16
C ASN A 302 12.86 -17.93 3.72
N GLN A 303 13.16 -17.02 2.79
CA GLN A 303 13.47 -17.38 1.40
C GLN A 303 14.76 -18.20 1.30
N ALA A 304 15.80 -17.82 2.02
CA ALA A 304 17.08 -18.55 2.06
C ALA A 304 16.91 -19.94 2.71
N LYS A 305 16.10 -20.05 3.76
CA LYS A 305 15.74 -21.34 4.38
C LYS A 305 14.95 -22.23 3.41
N LEU A 306 13.99 -21.66 2.67
CA LEU A 306 13.21 -22.38 1.67
C LEU A 306 14.13 -22.90 0.54
N ALA A 307 15.00 -22.05 0.01
CA ALA A 307 15.96 -22.42 -1.03
C ALA A 307 16.92 -23.53 -0.56
N SER A 308 17.38 -23.45 0.70
CA SER A 308 18.22 -24.49 1.33
C SER A 308 17.46 -25.83 1.49
N ALA A 309 16.18 -25.77 1.82
CA ALA A 309 15.32 -26.95 1.90
C ALA A 309 15.06 -27.57 0.52
N GLN A 310 14.91 -26.73 -0.52
CA GLN A 310 14.78 -27.17 -1.90
C GLN A 310 16.05 -27.89 -2.38
N ASP A 311 17.24 -27.37 -2.07
CA ASP A 311 18.52 -28.05 -2.36
C ASP A 311 18.56 -29.45 -1.74
N LEU A 312 18.09 -29.57 -0.49
CA LEU A 312 18.05 -30.85 0.21
C LEU A 312 17.09 -31.84 -0.44
N MET A 313 15.89 -31.38 -0.84
CA MET A 313 14.91 -32.22 -1.54
C MET A 313 15.43 -32.68 -2.89
N ILE A 314 16.13 -31.81 -3.63
CA ILE A 314 16.77 -32.17 -4.89
C ILE A 314 17.85 -33.22 -4.67
N ALA A 315 18.68 -33.09 -3.63
CA ALA A 315 19.70 -34.08 -3.29
C ALA A 315 19.10 -35.45 -2.92
N VAL A 316 17.99 -35.47 -2.16
CA VAL A 316 17.25 -36.70 -1.86
C VAL A 316 16.68 -37.32 -3.14
N ALA A 317 16.09 -36.52 -4.00
CA ALA A 317 15.49 -37.01 -5.23
C ALA A 317 16.55 -37.58 -6.20
N ASP A 318 17.72 -36.94 -6.31
CA ASP A 318 18.86 -37.48 -7.08
C ASP A 318 19.37 -38.80 -6.50
N PHE A 319 19.46 -38.92 -5.18
CA PHE A 319 19.83 -40.18 -4.53
C PHE A 319 18.82 -41.30 -4.82
N LEU A 320 17.52 -41.03 -4.67
CA LEU A 320 16.47 -42.00 -4.98
C LEU A 320 16.50 -42.41 -6.46
N TYR A 321 16.76 -41.47 -7.36
CA TYR A 321 16.86 -41.77 -8.78
C TYR A 321 18.09 -42.62 -9.12
N ARG A 322 19.23 -42.39 -8.46
CA ARG A 322 20.41 -43.26 -8.59
C ARG A 322 20.11 -44.69 -8.16
N LEU A 323 19.41 -44.87 -7.02
CA LEU A 323 18.96 -46.18 -6.56
C LEU A 323 18.00 -46.84 -7.56
N TYR A 324 17.04 -46.09 -8.08
CA TYR A 324 16.12 -46.55 -9.12
C TYR A 324 16.89 -47.04 -10.35
N HIS A 325 17.85 -46.26 -10.85
CA HIS A 325 18.62 -46.63 -12.03
C HIS A 325 19.52 -47.84 -11.78
N GLN A 326 20.07 -47.98 -10.57
CA GLN A 326 20.84 -49.16 -10.17
C GLN A 326 19.96 -50.42 -10.18
N LEU A 327 18.75 -50.35 -9.60
CA LEU A 327 17.77 -51.45 -9.60
C LEU A 327 17.33 -51.86 -11.00
N VAL A 328 17.01 -50.87 -11.86
CA VAL A 328 16.61 -51.11 -13.25
C VAL A 328 17.74 -51.80 -14.01
N SER A 329 18.99 -51.37 -13.80
CA SER A 329 20.18 -51.96 -14.43
C SER A 329 20.50 -53.37 -13.91
N THR A 330 20.34 -53.65 -12.61
CA THR A 330 20.63 -54.97 -12.04
C THR A 330 19.57 -56.00 -12.41
N HIS A 331 18.31 -55.58 -12.58
CA HIS A 331 17.19 -56.47 -12.87
C HIS A 331 16.78 -56.49 -14.36
N GLY A 332 17.45 -55.73 -15.23
CA GLY A 332 17.15 -55.69 -16.67
C GLY A 332 15.74 -55.20 -16.99
N LEU A 333 15.20 -54.30 -16.15
CA LEU A 333 13.86 -53.74 -16.32
C LEU A 333 13.87 -52.61 -17.37
N GLU A 334 12.71 -52.33 -17.99
CA GLU A 334 12.58 -51.18 -18.87
C GLU A 334 12.57 -49.88 -18.05
N THR A 335 13.30 -48.86 -18.51
CA THR A 335 13.35 -47.55 -17.87
C THR A 335 12.03 -46.81 -18.03
N ASP A 336 11.46 -46.33 -16.92
CA ASP A 336 10.23 -45.55 -16.91
C ASP A 336 10.49 -44.12 -17.41
N LYS A 337 9.81 -43.74 -18.50
CA LYS A 337 9.87 -42.40 -19.09
C LYS A 337 9.43 -41.32 -18.10
N ASN A 338 8.49 -41.63 -17.21
CA ASN A 338 8.00 -40.69 -16.20
C ASN A 338 9.07 -40.34 -15.17
N ALA A 339 9.88 -41.34 -14.77
CA ALA A 339 10.99 -41.13 -13.84
C ALA A 339 12.09 -40.25 -14.47
N ALA A 340 12.39 -40.46 -15.75
CA ALA A 340 13.34 -39.62 -16.49
C ALA A 340 12.83 -38.17 -16.66
N GLU A 341 11.55 -37.97 -16.95
CA GLU A 341 10.95 -36.64 -17.06
C GLU A 341 10.91 -35.91 -15.70
N ALA A 342 10.58 -36.62 -14.62
CA ALA A 342 10.61 -36.10 -13.26
C ALA A 342 12.02 -35.61 -12.89
N MET A 343 13.06 -36.37 -13.24
CA MET A 343 14.44 -35.94 -13.02
C MET A 343 14.84 -34.75 -13.87
N LYS A 344 14.37 -34.67 -15.12
CA LYS A 344 14.62 -33.49 -15.97
C LYS A 344 14.03 -32.22 -15.33
N LYS A 345 12.82 -32.31 -14.75
CA LYS A 345 12.19 -31.21 -14.01
C LYS A 345 12.94 -30.89 -12.71
N LEU A 346 13.39 -31.89 -11.96
CA LEU A 346 14.20 -31.67 -10.76
C LEU A 346 15.55 -30.99 -11.06
N ARG A 347 16.20 -31.34 -12.19
CA ARG A 347 17.42 -30.66 -12.68
C ARG A 347 17.15 -29.21 -13.07
N GLN A 348 16.00 -28.94 -13.69
CA GLN A 348 15.54 -27.59 -13.98
C GLN A 348 15.38 -26.77 -12.68
N TYR A 349 14.69 -27.32 -11.67
CA TYR A 349 14.53 -26.67 -10.37
C TYR A 349 15.87 -26.45 -9.64
N ALA A 350 16.81 -27.38 -9.75
CA ALA A 350 18.16 -27.21 -9.20
C ALA A 350 18.91 -26.05 -9.84
N LYS A 351 18.76 -25.89 -11.17
CA LYS A 351 19.37 -24.79 -11.91
C LYS A 351 18.74 -23.45 -11.57
N GLU A 352 17.43 -23.41 -11.38
CA GLU A 352 16.70 -22.20 -10.99
C GLU A 352 16.99 -21.80 -9.53
N ASN A 353 17.28 -22.78 -8.66
CA ASN A 353 17.60 -22.56 -7.25
C ASN A 353 19.09 -22.25 -6.99
N ALA A 354 19.97 -22.50 -7.95
CA ALA A 354 21.38 -22.16 -7.86
C ALA A 354 21.55 -20.63 -7.93
N GLU A 355 21.94 -20.01 -6.82
CA GLU A 355 22.28 -18.58 -6.78
C GLU A 355 23.61 -18.38 -7.54
N ASN A 356 23.53 -17.83 -8.76
CA ASN A 356 24.60 -17.32 -9.64
C ASN A 356 26.01 -17.96 -9.53
N GLU A 357 26.46 -18.59 -10.62
CA GLU A 357 27.79 -19.19 -10.88
C GLU A 357 29.01 -18.24 -10.77
N GLU A 358 28.86 -16.97 -10.34
CA GLU A 358 29.87 -15.93 -10.60
C GLU A 358 30.89 -15.69 -9.45
N TYR A 359 30.90 -16.50 -8.38
CA TYR A 359 31.87 -16.37 -7.26
C TYR A 359 32.68 -17.65 -6.96
N VAL A 360 32.78 -18.58 -7.92
CA VAL A 360 33.44 -19.88 -7.72
C VAL A 360 34.88 -19.93 -8.26
N GLN A 361 35.39 -18.86 -8.86
CA GLN A 361 36.71 -18.89 -9.52
C GLN A 361 37.93 -18.77 -8.58
N GLY A 362 37.72 -18.75 -7.25
CA GLY A 362 38.79 -18.39 -6.30
C GLY A 362 39.30 -19.48 -5.36
N ASN A 363 38.62 -20.62 -5.20
CA ASN A 363 39.04 -21.64 -4.22
C ASN A 363 38.63 -23.05 -4.66
N GLU A 364 39.49 -23.69 -5.45
CA GLU A 364 39.31 -25.06 -5.96
C GLU A 364 39.22 -26.13 -4.86
N LEU A 365 39.52 -25.81 -3.59
CA LEU A 365 39.56 -26.79 -2.51
C LEU A 365 38.25 -26.90 -1.69
N PHE A 366 37.34 -25.92 -1.78
CA PHE A 366 36.06 -25.95 -1.05
C PHE A 366 34.84 -26.28 -1.93
N SER A 367 35.06 -26.40 -3.24
CA SER A 367 34.06 -26.80 -4.24
C SER A 367 33.67 -28.29 -4.18
N PHE A 368 34.26 -29.06 -3.26
CA PHE A 368 34.08 -30.51 -3.21
C PHE A 368 32.79 -30.97 -2.50
N HIS A 369 32.03 -30.08 -1.84
CA HIS A 369 30.86 -30.52 -1.05
C HIS A 369 29.49 -30.03 -1.53
N LEU A 370 29.42 -29.12 -2.51
CA LEU A 370 28.14 -28.56 -2.96
C LEU A 370 27.93 -28.56 -4.47
N VAL A 371 28.95 -28.91 -5.26
CA VAL A 371 28.75 -29.19 -6.68
C VAL A 371 28.49 -30.68 -6.81
N VAL A 372 27.22 -31.02 -6.94
CA VAL A 372 26.77 -32.31 -7.46
C VAL A 372 27.62 -32.62 -8.68
N ARG A 373 28.52 -33.61 -8.58
CA ARG A 373 29.22 -34.14 -9.75
C ARG A 373 28.16 -34.75 -10.67
N PHE A 374 27.69 -33.93 -11.61
CA PHE A 374 26.94 -34.34 -12.76
C PHE A 374 27.98 -34.79 -13.79
N SER A 375 28.32 -36.09 -13.76
CA SER A 375 28.95 -36.70 -14.93
C SER A 375 27.90 -36.78 -16.01
N ASP A 376 28.12 -36.01 -17.07
CA ASP A 376 27.45 -36.13 -18.36
C ASP A 376 27.67 -37.54 -18.91
N GLU A 377 26.69 -38.06 -19.64
CA GLU A 377 26.70 -39.42 -20.17
C GLU A 377 27.93 -39.68 -21.04
N GLY A 378 28.67 -40.74 -20.71
CA GLY A 378 29.76 -41.21 -21.54
C GLY A 378 30.58 -42.33 -20.91
N VAL A 379 30.28 -43.54 -21.37
CA VAL A 379 31.18 -44.72 -21.46
C VAL A 379 31.38 -45.60 -20.20
N GLU A 380 31.19 -46.90 -20.45
CA GLU A 380 31.61 -48.09 -19.71
C GLU A 380 32.80 -47.92 -18.76
N SER A 381 32.72 -48.54 -17.58
CA SER A 381 33.54 -49.72 -17.24
C SER A 381 33.68 -49.85 -15.72
N GLY A 382 33.40 -51.07 -15.23
CA GLY A 382 34.26 -51.82 -14.32
C GLY A 382 34.67 -51.20 -12.98
N THR A 383 34.16 -51.83 -11.91
CA THR A 383 34.78 -51.99 -10.58
C THR A 383 35.10 -50.71 -9.83
N ASP A 384 34.34 -50.41 -8.77
CA ASP A 384 34.89 -50.52 -7.42
C ASP A 384 33.83 -50.43 -6.33
N THR A 385 34.05 -51.27 -5.33
CA THR A 385 33.36 -51.37 -4.06
C THR A 385 33.73 -50.19 -3.16
N GLU A 386 32.81 -49.29 -2.83
CA GLU A 386 32.88 -48.50 -1.60
C GLU A 386 31.48 -48.27 -1.02
N GLY A 387 31.42 -48.34 0.32
CA GLY A 387 30.22 -48.71 1.06
C GLY A 387 29.09 -47.69 1.01
N GLY A 388 27.87 -48.22 1.08
CA GLY A 388 26.63 -47.48 1.27
C GLY A 388 26.59 -46.75 2.61
N ARG A 389 27.29 -45.62 2.70
CA ARG A 389 26.97 -44.59 3.69
C ARG A 389 25.83 -43.76 3.13
N SER A 390 24.69 -43.80 3.81
CA SER A 390 23.59 -42.85 3.62
C SER A 390 24.16 -41.42 3.57
N PRO A 391 23.78 -40.57 2.59
CA PRO A 391 24.30 -39.22 2.52
C PRO A 391 23.98 -38.49 3.82
N ARG A 392 24.97 -37.84 4.44
CA ARG A 392 24.71 -36.88 5.52
C ARG A 392 24.04 -35.66 4.88
N LEU A 393 22.72 -35.69 4.85
CA LEU A 393 21.87 -34.61 4.35
C LEU A 393 21.88 -33.45 5.35
N MET A 394 22.67 -32.43 5.06
CA MET A 394 22.74 -31.18 5.82
C MET A 394 22.19 -30.03 4.98
N LEU A 395 21.49 -29.10 5.63
CA LEU A 395 21.05 -27.86 4.97
C LEU A 395 22.28 -27.07 4.49
N ASN A 396 22.17 -26.43 3.33
CA ASN A 396 23.19 -25.55 2.81
C ASN A 396 23.22 -24.25 3.64
N LEU A 397 23.98 -24.26 4.74
CA LEU A 397 24.13 -23.16 5.70
C LEU A 397 24.97 -21.99 5.16
N GLN A 398 25.47 -22.10 3.92
CA GLN A 398 26.25 -21.04 3.29
C GLN A 398 25.37 -20.03 2.56
N ARG A 399 24.05 -20.24 2.44
CA ARG A 399 23.18 -19.27 1.76
C ARG A 399 23.10 -17.94 2.52
N GLN A 400 23.18 -16.84 1.77
CA GLN A 400 22.98 -15.48 2.29
C GLN A 400 21.50 -15.27 2.60
N ILE A 401 21.19 -14.53 3.66
CA ILE A 401 19.82 -14.13 4.00
C ILE A 401 19.22 -13.29 2.88
N ILE A 402 20.01 -12.35 2.35
CA ILE A 402 19.62 -11.52 1.21
C ILE A 402 20.40 -11.98 -0.01
N SER A 403 19.80 -12.87 -0.79
CA SER A 403 20.41 -13.35 -2.04
C SER A 403 20.21 -12.35 -3.18
N PRO A 404 21.10 -12.31 -4.19
CA PRO A 404 20.96 -11.43 -5.35
C PRO A 404 19.66 -11.66 -6.14
N SER A 405 19.15 -12.90 -6.17
CA SER A 405 17.86 -13.24 -6.78
C SER A 405 16.69 -12.69 -5.97
N PHE A 406 16.75 -12.76 -4.64
CA PHE A 406 15.75 -12.17 -3.75
C PHE A 406 15.69 -10.65 -3.88
N VAL A 407 16.84 -9.98 -4.01
CA VAL A 407 16.93 -8.53 -4.24
C VAL A 407 16.25 -8.13 -5.56
N LYS A 408 16.47 -8.90 -6.64
CA LYS A 408 15.82 -8.64 -7.94
C LYS A 408 14.30 -8.70 -7.81
N VAL A 409 13.78 -9.75 -7.18
CA VAL A 409 12.33 -9.93 -6.97
C VAL A 409 11.75 -8.82 -6.07
N LEU A 410 12.47 -8.44 -5.01
CA LEU A 410 12.07 -7.34 -4.14
C LEU A 410 12.01 -6.01 -4.89
N ASN A 411 13.02 -5.68 -5.69
CA ASN A 411 13.07 -4.44 -6.46
C ASN A 411 11.94 -4.38 -7.50
N GLU A 412 11.61 -5.51 -8.14
CA GLU A 412 10.46 -5.61 -9.06
C GLU A 412 9.12 -5.35 -8.35
N GLN A 413 8.97 -5.77 -7.10
CA GLN A 413 7.73 -5.59 -6.34
C GLN A 413 7.63 -4.24 -5.62
N LEU A 414 8.75 -3.65 -5.20
CA LEU A 414 8.75 -2.47 -4.34
C LEU A 414 8.72 -1.13 -5.09
N LEU A 415 8.79 -1.10 -6.44
CA LEU A 415 8.75 0.13 -7.27
C LEU A 415 9.65 1.28 -6.74
N SER A 416 10.66 0.97 -5.92
CA SER A 416 11.46 1.95 -5.20
C SER A 416 12.92 1.69 -5.45
N ASP A 417 13.58 2.71 -5.99
CA ASP A 417 14.87 2.57 -6.65
C ASP A 417 16.06 2.33 -5.72
N GLN A 418 15.91 2.26 -4.40
CA GLN A 418 17.08 2.08 -3.52
C GLN A 418 16.77 1.27 -2.26
N LEU A 419 16.80 -0.05 -2.40
CA LEU A 419 16.93 -1.01 -1.29
C LEU A 419 18.16 -0.69 -0.41
N ASP A 420 19.19 -0.08 -1.01
CA ASP A 420 20.40 0.46 -0.36
C ASP A 420 20.11 1.54 0.70
N ASN A 421 18.96 2.21 0.62
CA ASN A 421 18.56 3.18 1.65
C ASN A 421 17.99 2.51 2.89
N VAL A 422 17.52 1.26 2.79
CA VAL A 422 16.86 0.50 3.87
C VAL A 422 17.79 -0.54 4.48
N LEU A 423 18.60 -1.20 3.64
CA LEU A 423 19.53 -2.24 4.03
C LEU A 423 20.95 -1.71 4.13
N THR A 424 21.72 -2.32 5.03
CA THR A 424 23.14 -2.03 5.23
C THR A 424 24.00 -3.12 4.61
N GLU A 425 25.26 -2.80 4.30
CA GLU A 425 26.22 -3.77 3.72
C GLU A 425 26.42 -5.02 4.61
N SER A 426 26.21 -4.91 5.92
CA SER A 426 26.23 -6.04 6.84
C SER A 426 25.06 -7.01 6.64
N ASP A 427 23.88 -6.51 6.25
CA ASP A 427 22.67 -7.32 6.05
C ASP A 427 22.85 -8.28 4.86
N PHE A 428 23.55 -7.84 3.82
CA PHE A 428 23.90 -8.67 2.65
C PHE A 428 24.95 -9.76 2.96
N ARG A 429 25.67 -9.64 4.09
CA ARG A 429 26.70 -10.61 4.51
C ARG A 429 26.16 -11.67 5.46
N GLU A 430 24.94 -11.46 6.00
CA GLU A 430 24.32 -12.38 6.95
C GLU A 430 23.92 -13.70 6.27
N ARG A 431 24.06 -14.82 6.99
CA ARG A 431 23.80 -16.18 6.49
C ARG A 431 22.85 -16.91 7.41
N ILE A 432 22.18 -17.92 6.87
CA ILE A 432 21.20 -18.70 7.64
C ILE A 432 21.82 -19.44 8.82
N VAL A 433 21.16 -19.40 9.99
CA VAL A 433 21.59 -20.08 11.21
C VAL A 433 20.65 -21.27 11.50
N PRO A 434 21.17 -22.45 11.91
CA PRO A 434 20.39 -23.68 12.04
C PRO A 434 19.39 -23.73 13.23
N GLY A 435 19.23 -22.66 14.01
CA GLY A 435 18.62 -22.70 15.34
C GLY A 435 17.10 -22.94 15.40
N ASN A 436 16.32 -22.52 14.41
CA ASN A 436 14.85 -22.49 14.49
C ASN A 436 14.19 -23.26 13.34
N ILE A 437 14.36 -24.59 13.33
CA ILE A 437 13.99 -25.43 12.19
C ILE A 437 13.11 -26.60 12.65
N TRP A 438 11.92 -26.29 13.18
CA TRP A 438 10.93 -27.32 13.53
C TRP A 438 10.28 -27.93 12.27
N LEU A 439 9.94 -27.10 11.29
CA LEU A 439 9.31 -27.53 10.04
C LEU A 439 10.21 -28.41 9.17
N LEU A 440 11.52 -28.13 9.07
CA LEU A 440 12.41 -28.99 8.25
C LEU A 440 12.86 -30.25 8.99
N LEU A 441 12.89 -30.27 10.33
CA LEU A 441 13.04 -31.52 11.08
C LEU A 441 11.86 -32.45 10.80
N GLN A 442 10.65 -31.89 10.75
CA GLN A 442 9.43 -32.65 10.45
C GLN A 442 9.45 -33.23 9.04
N ILE A 443 9.85 -32.44 8.04
CA ILE A 443 10.02 -32.91 6.66
C ILE A 443 11.11 -33.99 6.57
N ARG A 444 12.24 -33.80 7.26
CA ARG A 444 13.32 -34.80 7.32
C ARG A 444 12.86 -36.12 7.96
N CYS A 445 12.11 -36.07 9.06
CA CYS A 445 11.50 -37.26 9.67
C CYS A 445 10.50 -37.94 8.74
N LEU A 446 9.65 -37.16 8.06
CA LEU A 446 8.66 -37.70 7.11
C LEU A 446 9.35 -38.42 5.94
N ILE A 447 10.40 -37.82 5.37
CA ILE A 447 11.18 -38.40 4.27
C ILE A 447 11.89 -39.68 4.72
N VAL A 448 12.52 -39.69 5.90
CA VAL A 448 13.16 -40.89 6.44
C VAL A 448 12.14 -42.01 6.69
N SER A 449 10.94 -41.69 7.17
CA SER A 449 9.84 -42.66 7.31
C SER A 449 9.38 -43.21 5.97
N VAL A 450 9.19 -42.36 4.95
CA VAL A 450 8.77 -42.81 3.62
C VAL A 450 9.82 -43.71 2.98
N ILE A 451 11.11 -43.37 3.12
CA ILE A 451 12.22 -44.19 2.62
C ILE A 451 12.27 -45.53 3.38
N ALA A 452 12.13 -45.52 4.71
CA ALA A 452 12.10 -46.75 5.50
C ALA A 452 10.92 -47.66 5.12
N ASP A 453 9.73 -47.09 4.91
CA ASP A 453 8.54 -47.84 4.48
C ASP A 453 8.68 -48.42 3.06
N LEU A 454 9.38 -47.73 2.16
CA LEU A 454 9.67 -48.22 0.81
C LEU A 454 10.68 -49.36 0.83
N VAL A 455 11.72 -49.27 1.67
CA VAL A 455 12.73 -50.32 1.84
C VAL A 455 12.13 -51.57 2.48
N CYS A 456 11.32 -51.43 3.54
CA CYS A 456 10.65 -52.55 4.21
C CYS A 456 9.57 -53.25 3.36
N LYS A 457 9.08 -52.62 2.28
CA LYS A 457 8.15 -53.25 1.33
C LYS A 457 8.86 -53.95 0.16
N SER A 458 10.17 -53.78 0.04
CA SER A 458 10.99 -54.37 -1.03
C SER A 458 11.76 -55.63 -0.60
N GLU A 459 11.78 -55.95 0.69
CA GLU A 459 12.11 -57.27 1.26
C GLU A 459 10.82 -58.08 1.45
#